data_AF-A0A376VGU6-F1
#
_entry.id   AF-A0A376VGU6-F1
#
_cell.length_a   1.000
_cell.length_b   1.000
_cell.length_c   1.000
_cell.angle_alpha   90.00
_cell.angle_beta   90.00
_cell.angle_gamma   90.00
#
_symmetry.space_group_name_H-M   'P 1'
#
loop_
_entity.id
_entity.type
_entity.pdbx_description
1 polymer ?
#
loop_
_entity_poly.entity_id
_entity_poly.type
_entity_poly.pdbx_seq_one_letter_code
_entity_poly.pdbx_strand_id
1 'polypeptide(L)'
;MLLMYCHAKLKNISQHTVISAHLFLPDYSPMNRDSFYPAIACFPLLLMLAGCAPMHETRQALSQQTPASQVDTALPTALKNGWPDSQWWLEYHDNQLTSLINNALQNAPDMQVAEQRIQLAEAQAKAVATQDGPQIDFSADMERQKMSAEGLMGPFALNDPAAGTTGPWYTNGTFGLTAGWHLDIWGKNRAEVTARLGTVKARAAEREQTRQLLAGSVARLYWEWQTQAALNTVLQQIEKEQNTIIATDRQLYQNGITSSVEGVETDINASKTRQQLNDVAGKMKIIEARLNALTNHQTKSLKLKPVALPKVASQLPDELGYSLLARRADLQAAHWYVESSLSTIDAAKAAFYPDINLMAFLQQDALHLSDLFRHSAQQMGVTAGLTLPIFDSGRLNANLDIAKAESNLSIASYNKAVVEAVNDVARAASQVQTLAEKKPASGAN
;
A
#
# COMPACT_ATOMS: atom_id res chain seq x y z
N MET A 1 12.36 -11.88 -35.24
CA MET A 1 12.43 -11.94 -33.76
C MET A 1 11.07 -11.70 -33.09
N LEU A 2 10.24 -10.75 -33.55
CA LEU A 2 8.87 -10.53 -33.04
C LEU A 2 7.89 -11.71 -33.23
N LEU A 3 7.91 -12.38 -34.40
CA LEU A 3 7.12 -13.60 -34.63
C LEU A 3 7.51 -14.74 -33.69
N MET A 4 8.77 -14.81 -33.21
CA MET A 4 9.23 -15.83 -32.27
C MET A 4 8.68 -15.62 -30.85
N TYR A 5 8.48 -14.37 -30.41
CA TYR A 5 7.93 -14.08 -29.08
C TYR A 5 6.42 -14.33 -29.01
N CYS A 6 5.68 -13.98 -30.08
CA CYS A 6 4.27 -14.32 -30.21
C CYS A 6 4.07 -15.86 -30.29
N HIS A 7 4.94 -16.57 -31.04
CA HIS A 7 4.96 -18.03 -31.07
C HIS A 7 5.30 -18.66 -29.71
N ALA A 8 6.23 -18.10 -28.94
CA ALA A 8 6.68 -18.69 -27.67
C ALA A 8 5.57 -18.73 -26.61
N LYS A 9 4.71 -17.68 -26.52
CA LYS A 9 3.56 -17.68 -25.60
C LYS A 9 2.40 -18.54 -26.09
N LEU A 10 2.12 -18.58 -27.40
CA LEU A 10 1.11 -19.45 -28.01
C LEU A 10 1.46 -20.95 -27.84
N LYS A 11 2.74 -21.31 -27.91
CA LYS A 11 3.20 -22.71 -27.72
C LYS A 11 3.01 -23.21 -26.29
N ASN A 12 3.05 -22.31 -25.30
CA ASN A 12 2.85 -22.66 -23.89
C ASN A 12 1.36 -22.87 -23.53
N ILE A 13 0.44 -22.21 -24.24
CA ILE A 13 -1.02 -22.39 -24.08
C ILE A 13 -1.49 -23.73 -24.71
N SER A 14 -0.85 -24.16 -25.80
CA SER A 14 -1.15 -25.44 -26.46
C SER A 14 -0.80 -26.68 -25.62
N GLN A 15 0.00 -26.56 -24.55
CA GLN A 15 0.36 -27.73 -23.72
C GLN A 15 -0.70 -28.11 -22.68
N HIS A 16 -1.74 -27.28 -22.48
CA HIS A 16 -2.78 -27.54 -21.46
C HIS A 16 -4.17 -27.91 -22.00
N THR A 17 -4.36 -28.05 -23.31
CA THR A 17 -5.64 -28.48 -23.89
C THR A 17 -5.44 -29.66 -24.84
N VAL A 18 -5.42 -30.87 -24.30
CA VAL A 18 -5.57 -32.10 -25.09
C VAL A 18 -7.04 -32.51 -25.05
N ILE A 19 -7.81 -32.09 -26.05
CA ILE A 19 -9.08 -32.72 -26.38
C ILE A 19 -8.82 -33.57 -27.62
N SER A 20 -8.76 -34.88 -27.43
CA SER A 20 -8.74 -35.87 -28.51
C SER A 20 -10.11 -35.92 -29.18
N ALA A 21 -10.18 -35.59 -30.47
CA ALA A 21 -11.30 -35.95 -31.33
C ALA A 21 -10.77 -36.90 -32.41
N HIS A 22 -11.14 -38.18 -32.27
CA HIS A 22 -10.82 -39.24 -33.22
C HIS A 22 -11.97 -39.42 -34.22
N LEU A 23 -11.55 -39.60 -35.48
CA LEU A 23 -12.24 -40.26 -36.60
C LEU A 23 -13.61 -39.74 -37.06
N PHE A 24 -13.63 -39.15 -38.25
CA PHE A 24 -14.52 -39.58 -39.34
C PHE A 24 -13.86 -39.23 -40.69
N LEU A 25 -13.46 -40.26 -41.44
CA LEU A 25 -13.07 -40.16 -42.86
C LEU A 25 -14.34 -40.19 -43.72
N PRO A 26 -14.38 -39.44 -44.83
CA PRO A 26 -15.09 -39.92 -46.01
C PRO A 26 -14.19 -40.00 -47.24
N ASP A 27 -14.62 -40.93 -48.11
CA ASP A 27 -13.96 -41.43 -49.31
C ASP A 27 -13.63 -40.41 -50.39
N TYR A 28 -12.60 -40.80 -51.15
CA TYR A 28 -12.01 -40.14 -52.30
C TYR A 28 -12.91 -40.22 -53.54
N SER A 29 -13.22 -39.09 -54.16
CA SER A 29 -13.65 -38.98 -55.57
C SER A 29 -13.40 -37.56 -56.11
N PRO A 30 -13.21 -37.38 -57.43
CA PRO A 30 -12.12 -36.57 -57.95
C PRO A 30 -12.47 -35.10 -58.22
N MET A 31 -11.44 -34.26 -58.04
CA MET A 31 -11.19 -32.94 -58.64
C MET A 31 -12.40 -32.16 -59.14
N ASN A 32 -12.88 -31.23 -58.31
CA ASN A 32 -13.65 -30.06 -58.77
C ASN A 32 -12.92 -28.76 -58.40
N ARG A 33 -12.96 -27.79 -59.32
CA ARG A 33 -12.06 -26.62 -59.44
C ARG A 33 -12.38 -25.45 -58.49
N ASP A 34 -12.99 -25.71 -57.33
CA ASP A 34 -13.55 -24.66 -56.47
C ASP A 34 -12.90 -24.54 -55.07
N SER A 35 -11.82 -25.27 -54.77
CA SER A 35 -11.16 -25.26 -53.46
C SER A 35 -10.20 -24.09 -53.18
N PHE A 36 -10.23 -23.01 -53.96
CA PHE A 36 -9.36 -21.84 -53.70
C PHE A 36 -9.93 -20.83 -52.70
N TYR A 37 -11.20 -20.93 -52.30
CA TYR A 37 -11.84 -19.94 -51.41
C TYR A 37 -11.49 -20.02 -49.90
N PRO A 38 -11.23 -21.18 -49.26
CA PRO A 38 -10.84 -21.19 -47.83
C PRO A 38 -9.39 -20.74 -47.60
N ALA A 39 -8.51 -20.85 -48.60
CA ALA A 39 -7.13 -20.41 -48.52
C ALA A 39 -6.98 -18.88 -48.65
N ILE A 40 -7.86 -18.22 -49.42
CA ILE A 40 -7.86 -16.76 -49.61
C ILE A 40 -8.40 -16.03 -48.37
N ALA A 41 -9.26 -16.67 -47.56
CA ALA A 41 -9.74 -16.10 -46.29
C ALA A 41 -8.68 -16.11 -45.16
N CYS A 42 -7.71 -17.05 -45.19
CA CYS A 42 -6.66 -17.13 -44.17
C CYS A 42 -5.47 -16.19 -44.40
N PHE A 43 -5.23 -15.77 -45.64
CA PHE A 43 -4.11 -14.90 -46.00
C PHE A 43 -4.19 -13.47 -45.43
N PRO A 44 -5.35 -12.75 -45.46
CA PRO A 44 -5.46 -11.45 -44.81
C PRO A 44 -5.38 -11.54 -43.29
N LEU A 45 -5.82 -12.65 -42.69
CA LEU A 45 -5.67 -12.92 -41.25
C LEU A 45 -4.18 -13.02 -40.88
N LEU A 46 -3.39 -13.78 -41.63
CA LEU A 46 -1.94 -13.91 -41.43
C LEU A 46 -1.16 -12.59 -41.62
N LEU A 47 -1.58 -11.73 -42.56
CA LEU A 47 -1.00 -10.39 -42.76
C LEU A 47 -1.39 -9.38 -41.67
N MET A 48 -2.61 -9.46 -41.13
CA MET A 48 -3.07 -8.65 -39.99
C MET A 48 -2.31 -9.00 -38.69
N LEU A 49 -1.90 -10.26 -38.50
CA LEU A 49 -1.11 -10.67 -37.33
C LEU A 49 0.35 -10.16 -37.36
N ALA A 50 0.86 -9.68 -38.51
CA ALA A 50 2.22 -9.15 -38.62
C ALA A 50 2.34 -7.66 -38.24
N GLY A 51 1.22 -6.97 -38.01
CA GLY A 51 1.15 -5.52 -37.77
C GLY A 51 0.99 -5.09 -36.30
N CYS A 52 1.55 -5.82 -35.34
CA CYS A 52 1.54 -5.36 -33.93
C CYS A 52 2.34 -4.04 -33.80
N ALA A 53 1.84 -3.10 -33.00
CA ALA A 53 2.55 -1.86 -32.71
C ALA A 53 3.97 -2.17 -32.20
N PRO A 54 5.03 -1.49 -32.72
CA PRO A 54 6.39 -1.76 -32.32
C PRO A 54 6.64 -1.36 -30.86
N MET A 55 6.78 -2.37 -30.00
CA MET A 55 7.23 -2.19 -28.61
C MET A 55 8.74 -1.99 -28.61
N HIS A 56 9.20 -0.84 -28.11
CA HIS A 56 10.64 -0.58 -27.99
C HIS A 56 11.18 -1.13 -26.66
N GLU A 57 12.33 -1.80 -26.73
CA GLU A 57 13.17 -2.04 -25.56
C GLU A 57 13.96 -0.78 -25.23
N THR A 58 13.33 0.14 -24.48
CA THR A 58 14.02 1.29 -23.93
C THR A 58 14.34 1.11 -22.44
N ARG A 59 15.58 1.48 -22.10
CA ARG A 59 16.29 1.55 -20.81
C ARG A 59 16.57 0.23 -20.07
N GLN A 60 17.82 0.12 -19.64
CA GLN A 60 18.32 -0.91 -18.73
C GLN A 60 17.58 -0.79 -17.39
N ALA A 61 16.93 -1.87 -16.95
CA ALA A 61 16.31 -1.93 -15.64
C ALA A 61 17.39 -1.70 -14.57
N LEU A 62 17.09 -0.88 -13.55
CA LEU A 62 17.96 -0.80 -12.39
C LEU A 62 17.96 -2.17 -11.71
N SER A 63 19.15 -2.71 -11.40
CA SER A 63 19.21 -3.89 -10.55
C SER A 63 18.80 -3.49 -9.14
N GLN A 64 17.86 -4.23 -8.58
CA GLN A 64 17.64 -4.21 -7.13
C GLN A 64 18.97 -4.59 -6.46
N GLN A 65 19.38 -3.87 -5.41
CA GLN A 65 20.41 -4.41 -4.51
C GLN A 65 19.87 -5.72 -3.91
N THR A 66 20.76 -6.70 -3.67
CA THR A 66 20.40 -8.07 -3.30
C THR A 66 19.14 -8.09 -2.42
N PRO A 67 18.04 -8.72 -2.88
CA PRO A 67 16.79 -8.74 -2.14
C PRO A 67 17.08 -9.18 -0.71
N ALA A 68 16.56 -8.46 0.28
CA ALA A 68 16.83 -8.80 1.67
C ALA A 68 16.35 -10.25 2.00
N SER A 69 15.41 -10.77 1.22
CA SER A 69 14.92 -12.16 1.22
C SER A 69 15.89 -13.20 0.65
N GLN A 70 16.88 -12.80 -0.16
CA GLN A 70 17.90 -13.68 -0.77
C GLN A 70 19.27 -13.61 -0.08
N VAL A 71 19.37 -12.86 1.02
CA VAL A 71 20.57 -12.90 1.86
C VAL A 71 20.54 -14.21 2.65
N ASP A 72 21.09 -15.27 2.06
CA ASP A 72 21.44 -16.51 2.74
C ASP A 72 22.65 -16.24 3.65
N THR A 73 22.36 -15.60 4.78
CA THR A 73 23.27 -15.53 5.92
C THR A 73 22.71 -16.52 6.92
N ALA A 74 23.47 -17.56 7.26
CA ALA A 74 23.14 -18.43 8.37
C ALA A 74 22.70 -17.55 9.55
N LEU A 75 21.38 -17.54 9.83
CA LEU A 75 20.81 -16.64 10.82
C LEU A 75 21.54 -16.89 12.14
N PRO A 76 22.13 -15.86 12.77
CA PRO A 76 22.67 -15.97 14.11
C PRO A 76 21.68 -16.71 15.03
N THR A 77 22.17 -17.57 15.92
CA THR A 77 21.31 -18.41 16.77
C THR A 77 20.26 -17.59 17.54
N ALA A 78 20.60 -16.36 17.94
CA ALA A 78 19.67 -15.41 18.55
C ALA A 78 18.43 -15.13 17.67
N LEU A 79 18.63 -14.95 16.36
CA LEU A 79 17.54 -14.72 15.39
C LEU A 79 16.67 -15.96 15.17
N LYS A 80 17.27 -17.16 15.19
CA LYS A 80 16.52 -18.43 15.13
C LYS A 80 15.64 -18.64 16.36
N ASN A 81 16.06 -18.12 17.50
CA ASN A 81 15.33 -18.16 18.75
C ASN A 81 14.31 -17.01 18.90
N GLY A 82 14.03 -16.27 17.83
CA GLY A 82 12.97 -15.26 17.80
C GLY A 82 13.41 -13.83 18.16
N TRP A 83 14.70 -13.59 18.40
CA TRP A 83 15.18 -12.25 18.74
C TRP A 83 15.37 -11.36 17.50
N PRO A 84 15.04 -10.06 17.57
CA PRO A 84 14.24 -9.42 18.62
C PRO A 84 12.75 -9.79 18.47
N ASP A 85 12.06 -9.91 19.62
CA ASP A 85 10.62 -10.17 19.62
C ASP A 85 9.86 -8.94 19.07
N SER A 86 8.78 -9.21 18.36
CA SER A 86 7.76 -8.23 17.94
C SER A 86 7.15 -7.41 19.10
N GLN A 87 7.22 -7.94 20.33
CA GLN A 87 6.80 -7.34 21.60
C GLN A 87 8.00 -7.13 22.56
N TRP A 88 9.13 -6.67 22.03
CA TRP A 88 10.38 -6.40 22.75
C TRP A 88 10.24 -5.66 24.09
N TRP A 89 9.23 -4.82 24.27
CA TRP A 89 9.01 -4.08 25.53
C TRP A 89 8.66 -4.98 26.72
N LEU A 90 8.24 -6.23 26.49
CA LEU A 90 7.98 -7.20 27.55
C LEU A 90 9.24 -7.59 28.32
N GLU A 91 10.42 -7.44 27.71
CA GLU A 91 11.72 -7.71 28.35
C GLU A 91 12.01 -6.76 29.53
N TYR A 92 11.34 -5.60 29.61
CA TYR A 92 11.46 -4.70 30.76
C TYR A 92 10.71 -5.19 32.00
N HIS A 93 9.83 -6.19 31.86
CA HIS A 93 8.99 -6.72 32.96
C HIS A 93 8.18 -5.62 33.70
N ASP A 94 7.76 -4.58 32.97
CA ASP A 94 7.00 -3.45 33.51
C ASP A 94 5.55 -3.47 33.00
N ASN A 95 4.62 -3.72 33.91
CA ASN A 95 3.19 -3.78 33.60
C ASN A 95 2.60 -2.41 33.24
N GLN A 96 3.13 -1.30 33.79
CA GLN A 96 2.68 0.05 33.43
C GLN A 96 3.06 0.36 31.99
N LEU A 97 4.33 0.11 31.62
CA LEU A 97 4.81 0.26 30.24
C LEU A 97 3.99 -0.60 29.27
N THR A 98 3.79 -1.88 29.61
CA THR A 98 3.04 -2.83 28.77
C THR A 98 1.60 -2.37 28.57
N SER A 99 0.93 -1.88 29.62
CA SER A 99 -0.43 -1.35 29.50
C SER A 99 -0.48 -0.10 28.62
N LEU A 100 0.48 0.82 28.73
CA LEU A 100 0.52 2.03 27.89
C LEU A 100 0.71 1.69 26.41
N ILE A 101 1.65 0.79 26.10
CA ILE A 101 1.89 0.38 24.71
C ILE A 101 0.67 -0.33 24.16
N ASN A 102 0.08 -1.29 24.89
CA ASN A 102 -1.11 -2.00 24.42
C ASN A 102 -2.28 -1.03 24.17
N ASN A 103 -2.51 -0.07 25.07
CA ASN A 103 -3.55 0.94 24.88
C ASN A 103 -3.28 1.83 23.66
N ALA A 104 -2.03 2.25 23.44
CA ALA A 104 -1.66 3.01 22.24
C ALA A 104 -1.88 2.18 20.96
N LEU A 105 -1.41 0.94 20.92
CA LEU A 105 -1.56 0.08 19.74
C LEU A 105 -3.02 -0.20 19.39
N GLN A 106 -3.92 -0.22 20.38
CA GLN A 106 -5.35 -0.45 20.17
C GLN A 106 -6.11 0.84 19.79
N ASN A 107 -5.74 2.00 20.34
CA ASN A 107 -6.60 3.18 20.31
C ASN A 107 -5.97 4.41 19.64
N ALA A 108 -4.69 4.38 19.26
CA ALA A 108 -4.02 5.53 18.66
C ALA A 108 -4.62 5.88 17.28
N PRO A 109 -4.87 7.16 16.99
CA PRO A 109 -5.31 7.61 15.67
C PRO A 109 -4.36 7.19 14.54
N ASP A 110 -3.04 7.16 14.76
CA ASP A 110 -2.07 6.73 13.75
C ASP A 110 -2.27 5.26 13.34
N MET A 111 -2.64 4.38 14.28
CA MET A 111 -2.98 2.99 13.98
C MET A 111 -4.30 2.89 13.20
N GLN A 112 -5.28 3.73 13.53
CA GLN A 112 -6.53 3.80 12.78
C GLN A 112 -6.29 4.26 11.34
N VAL A 113 -5.45 5.29 11.13
CA VAL A 113 -5.06 5.75 9.80
C VAL A 113 -4.36 4.64 9.01
N ALA A 114 -3.45 3.90 9.64
CA ALA A 114 -2.76 2.79 8.99
C ALA A 114 -3.74 1.68 8.56
N GLU A 115 -4.71 1.32 9.42
CA GLU A 115 -5.74 0.33 9.11
C GLU A 115 -6.65 0.79 7.97
N GLN A 116 -7.09 2.06 7.99
CA GLN A 116 -7.93 2.62 6.92
C GLN A 116 -7.21 2.68 5.57
N ARG A 117 -5.88 2.87 5.57
CA ARG A 117 -5.08 2.78 4.33
C ARG A 117 -5.05 1.37 3.75
N ILE A 118 -5.06 0.33 4.59
CA ILE A 118 -5.18 -1.06 4.13
C ILE A 118 -6.56 -1.28 3.52
N GLN A 119 -7.64 -0.92 4.22
CA GLN A 119 -9.01 -1.07 3.72
C GLN A 119 -9.22 -0.33 2.39
N LEU A 120 -8.66 0.88 2.25
CA LEU A 120 -8.67 1.63 1.00
C LEU A 120 -7.94 0.88 -0.11
N ALA A 121 -6.74 0.35 0.15
CA ALA A 121 -5.97 -0.40 -0.83
C ALA A 121 -6.69 -1.71 -1.25
N GLU A 122 -7.34 -2.40 -0.31
CA GLU A 122 -8.12 -3.60 -0.58
C GLU A 122 -9.35 -3.30 -1.44
N ALA A 123 -10.07 -2.22 -1.15
CA ALA A 123 -11.20 -1.77 -1.95
C ALA A 123 -10.76 -1.40 -3.38
N GLN A 124 -9.61 -0.74 -3.52
CA GLN A 124 -9.02 -0.43 -4.83
C GLN A 124 -8.61 -1.70 -5.59
N ALA A 125 -8.00 -2.68 -4.91
CA ALA A 125 -7.65 -3.96 -5.53
C ALA A 125 -8.90 -4.72 -5.99
N LYS A 126 -9.95 -4.72 -5.17
CA LYS A 126 -11.25 -5.33 -5.51
C LYS A 126 -11.90 -4.65 -6.72
N ALA A 127 -11.86 -3.32 -6.80
CA ALA A 127 -12.41 -2.57 -7.94
C ALA A 127 -11.70 -2.88 -9.26
N VAL A 128 -10.38 -3.11 -9.24
CA VAL A 128 -9.64 -3.56 -10.43
C VAL A 128 -9.95 -5.03 -10.74
N ALA A 129 -10.06 -5.88 -9.72
CA ALA A 129 -10.41 -7.30 -9.91
C ALA A 129 -11.80 -7.48 -10.54
N THR A 130 -12.75 -6.58 -10.30
CA THR A 130 -14.07 -6.65 -10.94
C THR A 130 -14.04 -6.41 -12.45
N GLN A 131 -12.96 -5.86 -13.01
CA GLN A 131 -12.82 -5.67 -14.46
C GLN A 131 -12.62 -6.98 -15.22
N ASP A 132 -12.25 -8.09 -14.54
CA ASP A 132 -12.17 -9.43 -15.15
C ASP A 132 -13.55 -10.09 -15.35
N GLY A 133 -14.60 -9.55 -14.73
CA GLY A 133 -15.94 -10.11 -14.76
C GLY A 133 -16.81 -9.55 -15.88
N PRO A 134 -17.87 -10.28 -16.28
CA PRO A 134 -18.91 -9.71 -17.12
C PRO A 134 -19.65 -8.61 -16.35
N GLN A 135 -19.89 -7.50 -17.02
CA GLN A 135 -20.74 -6.41 -16.53
C GLN A 135 -22.10 -6.54 -17.21
N ILE A 136 -23.18 -6.32 -16.47
CA ILE A 136 -24.56 -6.34 -16.98
C ILE A 136 -25.24 -5.07 -16.49
N ASP A 137 -25.71 -4.27 -17.42
CA ASP A 137 -26.38 -3.00 -17.18
C ASP A 137 -27.81 -3.05 -17.69
N PHE A 138 -28.72 -2.39 -16.99
CA PHE A 138 -30.04 -2.07 -17.50
C PHE A 138 -30.06 -0.61 -17.93
N SER A 139 -30.45 -0.35 -19.17
CA SER A 139 -30.65 1.01 -19.68
C SER A 139 -32.09 1.18 -20.14
N ALA A 140 -32.58 2.40 -20.04
CA ALA A 140 -33.83 2.84 -20.62
C ALA A 140 -33.65 4.27 -21.13
N ASP A 141 -34.00 4.49 -22.38
CA ASP A 141 -33.88 5.77 -23.06
C ASP A 141 -35.18 6.10 -23.81
N MET A 142 -35.48 7.39 -23.91
CA MET A 142 -36.59 7.90 -24.69
C MET A 142 -36.12 9.13 -25.46
N GLU A 143 -36.05 8.98 -26.78
CA GLU A 143 -35.56 10.01 -27.67
C GLU A 143 -36.70 10.49 -28.58
N ARG A 144 -36.95 11.80 -28.61
CA ARG A 144 -37.85 12.39 -29.60
C ARG A 144 -37.03 13.08 -30.68
N GLN A 145 -37.10 12.56 -31.90
CA GLN A 145 -36.29 13.04 -33.02
C GLN A 145 -37.14 13.29 -34.27
N LYS A 146 -36.69 14.24 -35.10
CA LYS A 146 -37.26 14.53 -36.41
C LYS A 146 -36.44 13.85 -37.49
N MET A 147 -37.05 12.98 -38.27
CA MET A 147 -36.42 12.32 -39.40
C MET A 147 -36.22 13.31 -40.56
N SER A 148 -35.01 13.32 -41.11
CA SER A 148 -34.68 14.08 -42.31
C SER A 148 -35.18 13.35 -43.55
N ALA A 149 -35.89 14.04 -44.43
CA ALA A 149 -36.37 13.48 -45.69
C ALA A 149 -35.24 13.15 -46.68
N GLU A 150 -34.08 13.78 -46.53
CA GLU A 150 -32.93 13.63 -47.43
C GLU A 150 -31.85 12.70 -46.85
N GLY A 151 -32.10 12.06 -45.70
CA GLY A 151 -31.17 11.15 -45.04
C GLY A 151 -31.44 9.66 -45.32
N LEU A 152 -30.63 8.77 -44.73
CA LEU A 152 -30.84 7.32 -44.80
C LEU A 152 -32.25 6.88 -44.31
N MET A 153 -32.81 7.64 -43.37
CA MET A 153 -34.17 7.45 -42.83
C MET A 153 -35.24 8.29 -43.56
N GLY A 154 -34.97 8.72 -44.81
CA GLY A 154 -35.86 9.55 -45.62
C GLY A 154 -37.31 9.05 -45.72
N PRO A 155 -37.56 7.74 -45.96
CA PRO A 155 -38.92 7.19 -45.99
C PRO A 155 -39.70 7.40 -44.68
N PHE A 156 -39.02 7.41 -43.53
CA PHE A 156 -39.65 7.66 -42.23
C PHE A 156 -39.96 9.14 -42.00
N ALA A 157 -39.39 10.07 -42.76
CA ALA A 157 -39.74 11.49 -42.67
C ALA A 157 -41.13 11.81 -43.27
N LEU A 158 -41.66 10.92 -44.09
CA LEU A 158 -42.99 11.04 -44.69
C LEU A 158 -44.06 10.43 -43.77
N ASN A 159 -45.28 10.93 -43.90
CA ASN A 159 -46.46 10.34 -43.25
C ASN A 159 -47.21 9.49 -44.29
N ASP A 160 -46.89 8.20 -44.35
CA ASP A 160 -47.55 7.22 -45.21
C ASP A 160 -48.03 6.02 -44.37
N PRO A 161 -49.30 6.03 -43.92
CA PRO A 161 -49.88 4.94 -43.14
C PRO A 161 -49.88 3.59 -43.88
N ALA A 162 -49.90 3.59 -45.22
CA ALA A 162 -49.86 2.35 -46.00
C ALA A 162 -48.46 1.71 -45.97
N ALA A 163 -47.42 2.52 -45.83
CA ALA A 163 -46.04 2.09 -45.58
C ALA A 163 -45.69 1.95 -44.09
N GLY A 164 -46.64 2.24 -43.19
CA GLY A 164 -46.45 2.15 -41.74
C GLY A 164 -45.64 3.30 -41.13
N THR A 165 -45.51 4.44 -41.82
CA THR A 165 -44.74 5.60 -41.34
C THR A 165 -45.68 6.72 -40.87
N THR A 166 -45.30 7.41 -39.79
CA THR A 166 -46.08 8.53 -39.21
C THR A 166 -45.20 9.78 -39.02
N GLY A 167 -44.29 10.01 -39.97
CA GLY A 167 -43.26 11.02 -39.87
C GLY A 167 -43.79 12.47 -39.83
N PRO A 168 -42.89 13.45 -39.66
CA PRO A 168 -41.44 13.28 -39.52
C PRO A 168 -40.98 13.08 -38.07
N TRP A 169 -41.86 13.20 -37.08
CA TRP A 169 -41.50 13.14 -35.66
C TRP A 169 -41.79 11.76 -35.08
N TYR A 170 -40.80 11.17 -34.42
CA TYR A 170 -40.94 9.92 -33.67
C TYR A 170 -40.49 10.10 -32.24
N THR A 171 -41.09 9.33 -31.34
CA THR A 171 -40.66 9.19 -29.96
C THR A 171 -40.19 7.76 -29.80
N ASN A 172 -38.89 7.55 -30.04
CA ASN A 172 -38.26 6.25 -29.88
C ASN A 172 -38.16 5.93 -28.39
N GLY A 173 -38.58 4.74 -28.01
CA GLY A 173 -38.32 4.18 -26.70
C GLY A 173 -37.36 3.00 -26.84
N THR A 174 -36.35 2.95 -25.99
CA THR A 174 -35.50 1.77 -25.85
C THR A 174 -35.37 1.39 -24.39
N PHE A 175 -35.40 0.10 -24.07
CA PHE A 175 -34.94 -0.37 -22.77
C PHE A 175 -34.43 -1.79 -22.87
N GLY A 176 -33.45 -2.16 -22.05
CA GLY A 176 -32.90 -3.49 -22.13
C GLY A 176 -31.74 -3.74 -21.20
N LEU A 177 -31.26 -4.97 -21.28
CA LEU A 177 -30.05 -5.42 -20.64
C LEU A 177 -28.92 -5.44 -21.68
N THR A 178 -27.79 -4.83 -21.34
CA THR A 178 -26.54 -4.97 -22.08
C THR A 178 -25.51 -5.61 -21.19
N ALA A 179 -24.78 -6.58 -21.73
CA ALA A 179 -23.68 -7.25 -21.05
C ALA A 179 -22.38 -7.07 -21.83
N GLY A 180 -21.29 -6.80 -21.13
CA GLY A 180 -19.95 -6.64 -21.70
C GLY A 180 -18.91 -7.45 -20.92
N TRP A 181 -17.98 -8.09 -21.60
CA TRP A 181 -16.90 -8.84 -20.97
C TRP A 181 -15.60 -8.80 -21.78
N HIS A 182 -14.58 -8.16 -21.20
CA HIS A 182 -13.23 -8.18 -21.75
C HIS A 182 -12.51 -9.47 -21.35
N LEU A 183 -12.03 -10.22 -22.35
CA LEU A 183 -11.32 -11.46 -22.12
C LEU A 183 -9.83 -11.17 -21.86
N ASP A 184 -9.38 -11.40 -20.64
CA ASP A 184 -7.97 -11.19 -20.25
C ASP A 184 -7.03 -12.30 -20.71
N ILE A 185 -6.91 -12.50 -22.03
CA ILE A 185 -6.09 -13.55 -22.65
C ILE A 185 -4.60 -13.30 -22.40
N TRP A 186 -4.20 -12.03 -22.39
CA TRP A 186 -2.79 -11.64 -22.30
C TRP A 186 -2.31 -11.38 -20.86
N GLY A 187 -3.24 -11.31 -19.91
CA GLY A 187 -2.94 -11.10 -18.49
C GLY A 187 -2.80 -9.62 -18.13
N LYS A 188 -3.37 -8.69 -18.91
CA LYS A 188 -3.36 -7.25 -18.64
C LYS A 188 -4.03 -6.97 -17.30
N ASN A 189 -5.31 -7.34 -17.17
CA ASN A 189 -6.06 -7.01 -15.97
C ASN A 189 -5.56 -7.83 -14.76
N ARG A 190 -5.18 -9.10 -14.96
CA ARG A 190 -4.51 -9.91 -13.93
C ARG A 190 -3.23 -9.26 -13.41
N ALA A 191 -2.43 -8.66 -14.29
CA ALA A 191 -1.22 -7.93 -13.88
C ALA A 191 -1.58 -6.65 -13.12
N GLU A 192 -2.62 -5.90 -13.52
CA GLU A 192 -3.12 -4.74 -12.76
C GLU A 192 -3.65 -5.15 -11.36
N VAL A 193 -4.37 -6.27 -11.25
CA VAL A 193 -4.80 -6.83 -9.96
C VAL A 193 -3.59 -7.21 -9.11
N THR A 194 -2.61 -7.89 -9.69
CA THR A 194 -1.37 -8.29 -8.98
C THR A 194 -0.61 -7.06 -8.47
N ALA A 195 -0.55 -6.00 -9.26
CA ALA A 195 0.03 -4.72 -8.84
C ALA A 195 -0.71 -4.15 -7.61
N ARG A 196 -2.05 -4.08 -7.66
CA ARG A 196 -2.84 -3.58 -6.53
C ARG A 196 -2.71 -4.45 -5.27
N LEU A 197 -2.63 -5.77 -5.41
CA LEU A 197 -2.36 -6.67 -4.30
C LEU A 197 -0.96 -6.45 -3.70
N GLY A 198 0.05 -6.15 -4.52
CA GLY A 198 1.36 -5.71 -4.04
C GLY A 198 1.26 -4.45 -3.18
N THR A 199 0.45 -3.46 -3.59
CA THR A 199 0.19 -2.26 -2.81
C THR A 199 -0.50 -2.57 -1.46
N VAL A 200 -1.46 -3.50 -1.42
CA VAL A 200 -2.10 -3.95 -0.16
C VAL A 200 -1.06 -4.51 0.81
N LYS A 201 -0.16 -5.38 0.32
CA LYS A 201 0.93 -5.94 1.13
C LYS A 201 1.90 -4.88 1.63
N ALA A 202 2.21 -3.88 0.79
CA ALA A 202 3.02 -2.74 1.21
C ALA A 202 2.35 -1.94 2.34
N ARG A 203 1.04 -1.68 2.26
CA ARG A 203 0.28 -1.01 3.33
C ARG A 203 0.23 -1.83 4.63
N ALA A 204 0.13 -3.16 4.53
CA ALA A 204 0.22 -4.03 5.70
C ALA A 204 1.59 -3.94 6.38
N ALA A 205 2.68 -3.88 5.61
CA ALA A 205 4.01 -3.66 6.16
C ALA A 205 4.17 -2.26 6.79
N GLU A 206 3.66 -1.20 6.15
CA GLU A 206 3.64 0.15 6.74
C GLU A 206 2.87 0.20 8.07
N ARG A 207 1.78 -0.57 8.21
CA ARG A 207 1.05 -0.69 9.49
C ARG A 207 1.93 -1.28 10.59
N GLU A 208 2.76 -2.28 10.28
CA GLU A 208 3.74 -2.81 11.23
C GLU A 208 4.84 -1.79 11.57
N GLN A 209 5.26 -0.98 10.59
CA GLN A 209 6.19 0.12 10.85
C GLN A 209 5.60 1.14 11.84
N THR A 210 4.34 1.57 11.61
CA THR A 210 3.62 2.46 12.52
C THR A 210 3.51 1.85 13.91
N ARG A 211 3.19 0.55 14.01
CA ARG A 211 3.13 -0.18 15.28
C ARG A 211 4.45 -0.09 16.05
N GLN A 212 5.59 -0.31 15.38
CA GLN A 212 6.91 -0.26 16.01
C GLN A 212 7.31 1.16 16.43
N LEU A 213 7.06 2.16 15.56
CA LEU A 213 7.34 3.56 15.87
C LEU A 213 6.51 4.06 17.06
N LEU A 214 5.24 3.66 17.13
CA LEU A 214 4.35 4.02 18.23
C LEU A 214 4.80 3.36 19.54
N ALA A 215 5.09 2.06 19.53
CA ALA A 215 5.61 1.35 20.71
C ALA A 215 6.92 1.98 21.21
N GLY A 216 7.86 2.29 20.30
CA GLY A 216 9.12 2.95 20.63
C GLY A 216 8.93 4.36 21.19
N SER A 217 7.99 5.13 20.65
CA SER A 217 7.69 6.49 21.12
C SER A 217 7.08 6.49 22.51
N VAL A 218 6.12 5.58 22.77
CA VAL A 218 5.51 5.40 24.10
C VAL A 218 6.57 4.96 25.12
N ALA A 219 7.41 3.98 24.78
CA ALA A 219 8.47 3.52 25.66
C ALA A 219 9.47 4.63 26.01
N ARG A 220 9.87 5.44 25.02
CA ARG A 220 10.79 6.56 25.24
C ARG A 220 10.20 7.60 26.18
N LEU A 221 8.94 8.01 25.95
CA LEU A 221 8.24 8.96 26.81
C LEU A 221 8.04 8.39 28.22
N TYR A 222 7.71 7.11 28.34
CA TYR A 222 7.57 6.44 29.62
C TYR A 222 8.88 6.48 30.43
N TRP A 223 10.00 6.09 29.84
CA TRP A 223 11.29 6.12 30.52
C TRP A 223 11.80 7.55 30.79
N GLU A 224 11.45 8.52 29.93
CA GLU A 224 11.69 9.93 30.20
C GLU A 224 10.92 10.40 31.43
N TRP A 225 9.63 10.02 31.56
CA TRP A 225 8.83 10.31 32.74
C TRP A 225 9.43 9.66 34.01
N GLN A 226 9.82 8.38 33.95
CA GLN A 226 10.45 7.69 35.07
C GLN A 226 11.74 8.38 35.51
N THR A 227 12.53 8.89 34.55
CA THR A 227 13.75 9.66 34.83
C THR A 227 13.43 10.98 35.52
N GLN A 228 12.42 11.72 35.06
CA GLN A 228 11.98 12.96 35.72
C GLN A 228 11.40 12.70 37.12
N ALA A 229 10.65 11.61 37.32
CA ALA A 229 10.11 11.23 38.61
C ALA A 229 11.21 10.88 39.63
N ALA A 230 12.25 10.16 39.20
CA ALA A 230 13.42 9.87 40.02
C ALA A 230 14.17 11.17 40.38
N LEU A 231 14.39 12.07 39.40
CA LEU A 231 15.01 13.38 39.63
C LEU A 231 14.19 14.24 40.61
N ASN A 232 12.86 14.23 40.49
CA ASN A 232 11.97 14.93 41.41
C ASN A 232 12.12 14.43 42.85
N THR A 233 12.25 13.13 43.04
CA THR A 233 12.43 12.52 44.38
C THR A 233 13.75 12.96 45.01
N VAL A 234 14.84 12.96 44.25
CA VAL A 234 16.15 13.48 44.70
C VAL A 234 16.06 14.99 44.97
N LEU A 235 15.38 15.71 44.07
CA LEU A 235 14.89 17.09 44.18
C LEU A 235 14.40 17.44 45.60
N GLN A 236 13.35 16.72 45.98
CA GLN A 236 12.61 16.93 47.22
C GLN A 236 13.46 16.58 48.45
N GLN A 237 14.32 15.56 48.35
CA GLN A 237 15.23 15.21 49.44
C GLN A 237 16.27 16.32 49.67
N ILE A 238 16.87 16.85 48.60
CA ILE A 238 17.81 17.97 48.68
C ILE A 238 17.12 19.22 49.25
N GLU A 239 15.92 19.56 48.79
CA GLU A 239 15.16 20.70 49.31
C GLU A 239 14.87 20.54 50.81
N LYS A 240 14.53 19.34 51.26
CA LYS A 240 14.28 19.04 52.69
C LYS A 240 15.54 19.22 53.54
N GLU A 241 16.69 18.75 53.05
CA GLU A 241 17.97 18.92 53.72
C GLU A 241 18.38 20.40 53.77
N GLN A 242 18.27 21.12 52.65
CA GLN A 242 18.53 22.56 52.57
C GLN A 242 17.63 23.36 53.53
N ASN A 243 16.34 23.05 53.60
CA ASN A 243 15.42 23.72 54.53
C ASN A 243 15.82 23.46 56.00
N THR A 244 16.37 22.29 56.31
CA THR A 244 16.87 21.96 57.66
C THR A 244 18.11 22.78 58.01
N ILE A 245 19.04 22.93 57.05
CA ILE A 245 20.23 23.78 57.20
C ILE A 245 19.82 25.24 57.40
N ILE A 246 18.96 25.77 56.53
CA ILE A 246 18.45 27.15 56.62
C ILE A 246 17.77 27.42 57.97
N ALA A 247 16.98 26.47 58.47
CA ALA A 247 16.35 26.60 59.79
C ALA A 247 17.38 26.65 60.93
N THR A 248 18.43 25.83 60.83
CA THR A 248 19.54 25.79 61.81
C THR A 248 20.34 27.09 61.79
N ASP A 249 20.72 27.57 60.60
CA ASP A 249 21.45 28.84 60.43
C ASP A 249 20.65 30.02 60.98
N ARG A 250 19.33 30.04 60.73
CA ARG A 250 18.44 31.06 61.31
C ARG A 250 18.41 31.03 62.84
N GLN A 251 18.40 29.85 63.45
CA GLN A 251 18.48 29.73 64.91
C GLN A 251 19.82 30.19 65.46
N LEU A 252 20.94 29.82 64.83
CA LEU A 252 22.26 30.25 65.25
C LEU A 252 22.42 31.77 65.15
N TYR A 253 21.90 32.39 64.07
CA TYR A 253 21.90 33.84 63.90
C TYR A 253 21.05 34.54 64.97
N GLN A 254 19.84 34.04 65.25
CA GLN A 254 18.96 34.58 66.28
C GLN A 254 19.59 34.51 67.68
N ASN A 255 20.46 33.54 67.93
CA ASN A 255 21.22 33.38 69.17
C ASN A 255 22.58 34.11 69.17
N GLY A 256 22.90 34.87 68.12
CA GLY A 256 24.14 35.65 68.01
C GLY A 256 25.41 34.84 67.75
N ILE A 257 25.29 33.60 67.28
CA ILE A 257 26.41 32.65 67.11
C ILE A 257 27.06 32.77 65.71
N THR A 258 26.34 33.24 64.70
CA THR A 258 26.81 33.40 63.31
C THR A 258 26.33 34.73 62.71
N SER A 259 26.91 35.16 61.59
CA SER A 259 26.53 36.39 60.88
C SER A 259 25.38 36.16 59.90
N SER A 260 24.69 37.24 59.51
CA SER A 260 23.59 37.17 58.51
C SER A 260 24.06 36.82 57.09
N VAL A 261 25.36 36.92 56.82
CA VAL A 261 25.94 36.71 55.47
C VAL A 261 26.23 35.24 55.21
N GLU A 262 26.52 34.44 56.25
CA GLU A 262 26.90 33.03 56.13
C GLU A 262 25.76 32.13 55.59
N GLY A 263 24.49 32.53 55.70
CA GLY A 263 23.33 31.77 55.19
C GLY A 263 22.90 32.10 53.75
N VAL A 264 23.44 33.16 53.13
CA VAL A 264 22.94 33.68 51.84
C VAL A 264 23.16 32.70 50.69
N GLU A 265 24.29 31.99 50.67
CA GLU A 265 24.59 31.00 49.63
C GLU A 265 23.62 29.81 49.70
N THR A 266 23.28 29.36 50.91
CA THR A 266 22.31 28.28 51.15
C THR A 266 20.91 28.68 50.67
N ASP A 267 20.48 29.91 50.94
CA ASP A 267 19.19 30.45 50.47
C ASP A 267 19.13 30.53 48.92
N ILE A 268 20.23 30.92 48.26
CA ILE A 268 20.34 30.94 46.79
C ILE A 268 20.24 29.51 46.23
N ASN A 269 20.95 28.55 46.83
CA ASN A 269 20.94 27.15 46.38
C ASN A 269 19.56 26.49 46.60
N ALA A 270 18.86 26.82 47.67
CA ALA A 270 17.48 26.40 47.89
C ALA A 270 16.53 26.96 46.83
N SER A 271 16.69 28.23 46.46
CA SER A 271 15.92 28.86 45.40
C SER A 271 16.15 28.19 44.03
N LYS A 272 17.41 27.85 43.71
CA LYS A 272 17.75 27.08 42.49
C LYS A 272 17.14 25.68 42.50
N THR A 273 17.18 24.98 43.64
CA THR A 273 16.59 23.65 43.78
C THR A 273 15.07 23.69 43.58
N ARG A 274 14.40 24.71 44.13
CA ARG A 274 12.96 24.94 43.91
C ARG A 274 12.63 25.25 42.46
N GLN A 275 13.47 26.02 41.76
CA GLN A 275 13.33 26.22 40.32
C GLN A 275 13.43 24.90 39.57
N GLN A 276 14.43 24.06 39.88
CA GLN A 276 14.59 22.73 39.27
C GLN A 276 13.39 21.82 39.53
N LEU A 277 12.81 21.83 40.73
CA LEU A 277 11.58 21.11 41.05
C LEU A 277 10.41 21.54 40.17
N ASN A 278 10.22 22.85 39.97
CA ASN A 278 9.19 23.38 39.08
C ASN A 278 9.43 22.96 37.62
N ASP A 279 10.69 22.99 37.16
CA ASP A 279 11.06 22.55 35.80
C ASP A 279 10.77 21.06 35.58
N VAL A 280 11.12 20.22 36.56
CA VAL A 280 10.85 18.77 36.51
C VAL A 280 9.36 18.50 36.52
N ALA A 281 8.59 19.17 37.39
CA ALA A 281 7.13 19.05 37.42
C ALA A 281 6.49 19.50 36.09
N GLY A 282 7.02 20.56 35.47
CA GLY A 282 6.61 21.00 34.13
C GLY A 282 6.89 19.96 33.05
N LYS A 283 8.10 19.39 33.03
CA LYS A 283 8.48 18.31 32.10
C LYS A 283 7.60 17.07 32.25
N MET A 284 7.32 16.64 33.48
CA MET A 284 6.44 15.51 33.74
C MET A 284 5.04 15.73 33.16
N LYS A 285 4.44 16.92 33.37
CA LYS A 285 3.13 17.27 32.78
C LYS A 285 3.14 17.25 31.25
N ILE A 286 4.21 17.74 30.62
CA ILE A 286 4.35 17.70 29.15
C ILE A 286 4.41 16.26 28.65
N ILE A 287 5.17 15.41 29.31
CA ILE A 287 5.29 13.99 28.94
C ILE A 287 3.95 13.26 29.12
N GLU A 288 3.25 13.50 30.23
CA GLU A 288 1.91 12.95 30.47
C GLU A 288 0.90 13.39 29.40
N ALA A 289 0.92 14.66 29.00
CA ALA A 289 0.07 15.16 27.91
C ALA A 289 0.37 14.45 26.58
N ARG A 290 1.64 14.22 26.26
CA ARG A 290 2.06 13.48 25.06
C ARG A 290 1.64 12.00 25.12
N LEU A 291 1.81 11.34 26.27
CA LEU A 291 1.37 9.96 26.47
C LEU A 291 -0.16 9.85 26.34
N ASN A 292 -0.92 10.80 26.89
CA ASN A 292 -2.38 10.85 26.71
C ASN A 292 -2.77 11.00 25.24
N ALA A 293 -2.06 11.84 24.48
CA ALA A 293 -2.30 12.02 23.05
C ALA A 293 -2.05 10.73 22.26
N LEU A 294 -0.95 10.02 22.53
CA LEU A 294 -0.60 8.77 21.84
C LEU A 294 -1.49 7.59 22.24
N THR A 295 -2.01 7.57 23.47
CA THR A 295 -2.88 6.49 23.98
C THR A 295 -4.37 6.78 23.80
N ASN A 296 -4.72 7.94 23.24
CA ASN A 296 -6.10 8.43 23.08
C ASN A 296 -6.90 8.50 24.41
N HIS A 297 -6.19 8.69 25.54
CA HIS A 297 -6.80 8.90 26.85
C HIS A 297 -7.08 10.40 27.08
N GLN A 298 -8.11 10.94 26.42
CA GLN A 298 -8.41 12.37 26.55
C GLN A 298 -9.14 12.76 27.85
N THR A 299 -9.71 11.80 28.59
CA THR A 299 -10.64 12.08 29.69
C THR A 299 -10.16 11.68 31.08
N LYS A 300 -9.03 10.96 31.21
CA LYS A 300 -8.47 10.57 32.52
C LYS A 300 -7.01 10.98 32.61
N SER A 301 -6.65 11.68 33.69
CA SER A 301 -5.25 11.95 34.03
C SER A 301 -4.50 10.62 34.18
N LEU A 302 -3.39 10.50 33.45
CA LEU A 302 -2.50 9.34 33.48
C LEU A 302 -1.87 9.24 34.87
N LYS A 303 -2.17 8.18 35.61
CA LYS A 303 -1.60 7.95 36.96
C LYS A 303 -0.40 7.01 36.88
N LEU A 304 0.74 7.56 36.48
CA LEU A 304 2.00 6.82 36.48
C LEU A 304 2.59 6.75 37.87
N LYS A 305 3.18 5.59 38.22
CA LYS A 305 3.91 5.38 39.46
C LYS A 305 5.40 5.22 39.17
N PRO A 306 6.29 5.81 39.99
CA PRO A 306 7.72 5.59 39.86
C PRO A 306 8.08 4.10 39.93
N VAL A 307 8.94 3.64 39.04
CA VAL A 307 9.52 2.29 39.02
C VAL A 307 11.04 2.41 38.96
N ALA A 308 11.76 1.43 39.50
CA ALA A 308 13.21 1.38 39.37
C ALA A 308 13.61 1.34 37.89
N LEU A 309 14.61 2.15 37.53
CA LEU A 309 15.14 2.14 36.17
C LEU A 309 15.74 0.76 35.85
N PRO A 310 15.49 0.20 34.65
CA PRO A 310 15.91 -1.14 34.30
C PRO A 310 17.45 -1.21 34.28
N LYS A 311 17.99 -2.34 34.74
CA LYS A 311 19.41 -2.63 34.55
C LYS A 311 19.64 -2.82 33.06
N VAL A 312 20.47 -1.95 32.48
CA VAL A 312 20.81 -2.00 31.05
C VAL A 312 21.64 -3.25 30.79
N ALA A 313 21.02 -4.31 30.28
CA ALA A 313 21.69 -5.47 29.71
C ALA A 313 21.85 -5.23 28.20
N SER A 314 22.76 -4.34 27.81
CA SER A 314 23.05 -4.12 26.39
C SER A 314 24.06 -5.15 25.92
N GLN A 315 23.59 -6.35 25.58
CA GLN A 315 24.35 -7.25 24.73
C GLN A 315 23.76 -7.12 23.31
N LEU A 316 24.38 -6.26 22.50
CA LEU A 316 24.21 -6.36 21.06
C LEU A 316 24.93 -7.64 20.62
N PRO A 317 24.36 -8.47 19.73
CA PRO A 317 25.12 -9.55 19.11
C PRO A 317 26.38 -8.98 18.43
N ASP A 318 27.49 -9.72 18.54
CA ASP A 318 28.78 -9.31 17.96
C ASP A 318 28.70 -9.15 16.42
N GLU A 319 27.73 -9.81 15.77
CA GLU A 319 27.42 -9.65 14.36
C GLU A 319 25.92 -9.38 14.14
N LEU A 320 25.58 -8.20 13.58
CA LEU A 320 24.27 -7.95 12.99
C LEU A 320 24.31 -8.29 11.50
N GLY A 321 23.79 -9.47 11.14
CA GLY A 321 23.64 -9.87 9.74
C GLY A 321 22.63 -9.01 8.97
N TYR A 322 22.81 -8.89 7.66
CA TYR A 322 21.86 -8.23 6.75
C TYR A 322 20.44 -8.82 6.81
N SER A 323 20.29 -10.07 7.26
CA SER A 323 19.01 -10.72 7.51
C SER A 323 18.16 -10.04 8.60
N LEU A 324 18.76 -9.28 9.53
CA LEU A 324 18.01 -8.43 10.47
C LEU A 324 17.34 -7.24 9.78
N LEU A 325 18.03 -6.62 8.82
CA LEU A 325 17.48 -5.53 8.03
C LEU A 325 16.29 -6.03 7.21
N ALA A 326 16.36 -7.27 6.70
CA ALA A 326 15.25 -7.90 5.98
C ALA A 326 13.94 -7.97 6.78
N ARG A 327 13.99 -7.98 8.12
CA ARG A 327 12.78 -8.00 8.97
C ARG A 327 12.17 -6.61 9.17
N ARG A 328 12.85 -5.52 8.78
CA ARG A 328 12.33 -4.16 8.97
C ARG A 328 11.10 -3.94 8.09
N ALA A 329 10.05 -3.44 8.73
CA ALA A 329 8.76 -3.22 8.09
C ALA A 329 8.80 -2.18 6.95
N ASP A 330 9.66 -1.17 7.06
CA ASP A 330 9.88 -0.17 5.99
C ASP A 330 10.51 -0.78 4.73
N LEU A 331 11.51 -1.67 4.89
CA LEU A 331 12.11 -2.39 3.77
C LEU A 331 11.15 -3.40 3.15
N GLN A 332 10.32 -4.06 3.96
CA GLN A 332 9.26 -4.93 3.46
C GLN A 332 8.21 -4.16 2.66
N ALA A 333 7.80 -2.96 3.12
CA ALA A 333 6.90 -2.10 2.36
C ALA A 333 7.51 -1.69 1.02
N ALA A 334 8.77 -1.23 1.02
CA ALA A 334 9.50 -0.85 -0.18
C ALA A 334 9.64 -2.02 -1.18
N HIS A 335 9.90 -3.23 -0.69
CA HIS A 335 9.93 -4.44 -1.53
C HIS A 335 8.59 -4.68 -2.22
N TRP A 336 7.47 -4.63 -1.48
CA TRP A 336 6.15 -4.84 -2.08
C TRP A 336 5.76 -3.74 -3.07
N TYR A 337 6.22 -2.50 -2.88
CA TYR A 337 6.09 -1.46 -3.90
C TYR A 337 6.89 -1.76 -5.18
N VAL A 338 8.09 -2.34 -5.06
CA VAL A 338 8.85 -2.82 -6.22
C VAL A 338 8.08 -3.92 -6.95
N GLU A 339 7.61 -4.96 -6.25
CA GLU A 339 6.82 -6.04 -6.85
C GLU A 339 5.53 -5.53 -7.53
N SER A 340 4.85 -4.59 -6.88
CA SER A 340 3.69 -3.89 -7.45
C SER A 340 4.04 -3.20 -8.77
N SER A 341 5.17 -2.48 -8.80
CA SER A 341 5.60 -1.73 -9.99
C SER A 341 5.99 -2.63 -11.17
N LEU A 342 6.56 -3.81 -10.89
CA LEU A 342 6.89 -4.80 -11.92
C LEU A 342 5.62 -5.34 -12.59
N SER A 343 4.58 -5.59 -11.80
CA SER A 343 3.27 -6.02 -12.32
C SER A 343 2.61 -4.92 -13.17
N THR A 344 2.80 -3.64 -12.83
CA THR A 344 2.35 -2.51 -13.68
C THR A 344 3.07 -2.49 -15.04
N ILE A 345 4.36 -2.83 -15.09
CA ILE A 345 5.09 -2.99 -16.37
C ILE A 345 4.45 -4.10 -17.21
N ASP A 346 4.11 -5.24 -16.59
CA ASP A 346 3.51 -6.36 -17.32
C ASP A 346 2.11 -6.01 -17.86
N ALA A 347 1.31 -5.25 -17.12
CA ALA A 347 0.07 -4.69 -17.62
C ALA A 347 0.29 -3.73 -18.82
N ALA A 348 1.30 -2.85 -18.72
CA ALA A 348 1.64 -1.93 -19.81
C ALA A 348 2.12 -2.67 -21.07
N LYS A 349 2.89 -3.76 -20.92
CA LYS A 349 3.28 -4.64 -22.05
C LYS A 349 2.07 -5.35 -22.64
N ALA A 350 1.14 -5.81 -21.81
CA ALA A 350 -0.06 -6.51 -22.25
C ALA A 350 -0.98 -5.61 -23.11
N ALA A 351 -0.95 -4.29 -22.90
CA ALA A 351 -1.71 -3.32 -23.69
C ALA A 351 -1.29 -3.20 -25.17
N PHE A 352 -0.15 -3.78 -25.58
CA PHE A 352 0.26 -3.85 -26.98
C PHE A 352 -0.42 -5.00 -27.75
N TYR A 353 -1.06 -5.93 -27.05
CA TYR A 353 -1.72 -7.08 -27.66
C TYR A 353 -3.21 -6.78 -27.96
N PRO A 354 -3.86 -7.57 -28.85
CA PRO A 354 -5.27 -7.38 -29.16
C PRO A 354 -6.16 -7.52 -27.93
N ASP A 355 -7.13 -6.61 -27.78
CA ASP A 355 -8.22 -6.70 -26.81
C ASP A 355 -9.42 -7.40 -27.45
N ILE A 356 -9.99 -8.39 -26.74
CA ILE A 356 -11.19 -9.11 -27.18
C ILE A 356 -12.31 -8.83 -26.20
N ASN A 357 -13.40 -8.26 -26.69
CA ASN A 357 -14.59 -7.96 -25.91
C ASN A 357 -15.80 -8.72 -26.43
N LEU A 358 -16.53 -9.37 -25.53
CA LEU A 358 -17.82 -10.00 -25.82
C LEU A 358 -18.93 -9.08 -25.36
N MET A 359 -19.82 -8.71 -26.28
CA MET A 359 -21.02 -7.94 -25.98
C MET A 359 -22.25 -8.80 -26.22
N ALA A 360 -23.21 -8.73 -25.31
CA ALA A 360 -24.54 -9.30 -25.51
C ALA A 360 -25.59 -8.26 -25.17
N PHE A 361 -26.71 -8.26 -25.86
CA PHE A 361 -27.82 -7.36 -25.56
C PHE A 361 -29.15 -8.07 -25.73
N LEU A 362 -30.10 -7.66 -24.90
CA LEU A 362 -31.51 -8.03 -24.95
C LEU A 362 -32.31 -6.77 -24.64
N GLN A 363 -32.88 -6.15 -25.67
CA GLN A 363 -33.57 -4.87 -25.56
C GLN A 363 -34.89 -4.84 -26.32
N GLN A 364 -35.73 -3.89 -25.97
CA GLN A 364 -36.86 -3.44 -26.77
C GLN A 364 -36.48 -2.13 -27.44
N ASP A 365 -36.85 -1.95 -28.70
CA ASP A 365 -36.60 -0.74 -29.49
C ASP A 365 -37.81 -0.47 -30.40
N ALA A 366 -38.46 0.67 -30.20
CA ALA A 366 -39.69 1.01 -30.91
C ALA A 366 -39.84 2.51 -31.16
N LEU A 367 -40.05 2.87 -32.43
CA LEU A 367 -40.31 4.24 -32.89
C LEU A 367 -41.60 4.87 -32.32
N HIS A 368 -42.51 4.03 -31.81
CA HIS A 368 -43.73 4.41 -31.10
C HIS A 368 -43.76 3.77 -29.73
N LEU A 369 -43.92 4.58 -28.68
CA LEU A 369 -43.94 4.11 -27.29
C LEU A 369 -45.05 3.08 -27.01
N SER A 370 -46.16 3.13 -27.76
CA SER A 370 -47.26 2.15 -27.67
C SER A 370 -46.85 0.73 -28.06
N ASP A 371 -45.78 0.60 -28.84
CA ASP A 371 -45.34 -0.67 -29.42
C ASP A 371 -44.14 -1.25 -28.65
N LEU A 372 -43.57 -0.46 -27.73
CA LEU A 372 -42.35 -0.78 -26.98
C LEU A 372 -42.43 -2.09 -26.18
N PHE A 373 -43.61 -2.45 -25.68
CA PHE A 373 -43.80 -3.69 -24.90
C PHE A 373 -44.31 -4.86 -25.74
N ARG A 374 -44.42 -4.70 -27.07
CA ARG A 374 -44.79 -5.81 -27.96
C ARG A 374 -43.58 -6.71 -28.18
N HIS A 375 -43.81 -8.02 -28.26
CA HIS A 375 -42.74 -8.98 -28.59
C HIS A 375 -42.04 -8.65 -29.92
N SER A 376 -42.71 -7.97 -30.85
CA SER A 376 -42.13 -7.54 -32.13
C SER A 376 -41.10 -6.41 -32.01
N ALA A 377 -41.04 -5.69 -30.88
CA ALA A 377 -40.04 -4.65 -30.61
C ALA A 377 -38.72 -5.23 -30.05
N GLN A 378 -38.66 -6.54 -29.81
CA GLN A 378 -37.54 -7.19 -29.16
C GLN A 378 -36.35 -7.35 -30.12
N GLN A 379 -35.20 -6.89 -29.67
CA GLN A 379 -33.89 -7.08 -30.28
C GLN A 379 -32.99 -7.86 -29.33
N MET A 380 -32.27 -8.84 -29.85
CA MET A 380 -31.23 -9.54 -29.10
C MET A 380 -30.05 -9.83 -30.00
N GLY A 381 -28.87 -9.92 -29.42
CA GLY A 381 -27.67 -10.26 -30.16
C GLY A 381 -26.49 -10.53 -29.26
N VAL A 382 -25.51 -11.23 -29.83
CA VAL A 382 -24.19 -11.44 -29.23
C VAL A 382 -23.17 -11.06 -30.30
N THR A 383 -22.22 -10.22 -29.93
CA THR A 383 -21.15 -9.76 -30.82
C THR A 383 -19.80 -9.90 -30.11
N ALA A 384 -18.75 -10.10 -30.90
CA ALA A 384 -17.38 -10.10 -30.41
C ALA A 384 -16.61 -9.01 -31.14
N GLY A 385 -16.01 -8.10 -30.39
CA GLY A 385 -15.11 -7.07 -30.89
C GLY A 385 -13.66 -7.48 -30.67
N LEU A 386 -12.83 -7.30 -31.70
CA LEU A 386 -11.38 -7.42 -31.59
C LEU A 386 -10.76 -6.06 -31.93
N THR A 387 -9.98 -5.50 -31.00
CA THR A 387 -9.27 -4.24 -31.21
C THR A 387 -7.77 -4.49 -31.10
N LEU A 388 -7.04 -4.24 -32.19
CA LEU A 388 -5.57 -4.30 -32.21
C LEU A 388 -5.01 -2.89 -32.49
N PRO A 389 -4.30 -2.25 -31.55
CA PRO A 389 -3.63 -1.00 -31.83
C PRO A 389 -2.47 -1.23 -32.81
N ILE A 390 -2.59 -0.67 -34.02
CA ILE A 390 -1.53 -0.72 -35.05
C ILE A 390 -0.66 0.54 -34.98
N PHE A 391 -1.31 1.71 -34.91
CA PHE A 391 -0.65 3.01 -34.78
C PHE A 391 -1.41 3.87 -33.76
N ASP A 392 -0.71 4.37 -32.74
CA ASP A 392 -1.30 5.13 -31.63
C ASP A 392 -0.53 6.42 -31.32
N SER A 393 0.26 6.90 -32.29
CA SER A 393 1.15 8.06 -32.16
C SER A 393 2.17 7.96 -31.02
N GLY A 394 2.51 6.74 -30.56
CA GLY A 394 3.52 6.49 -29.53
C GLY A 394 2.98 6.42 -28.10
N ARG A 395 1.65 6.47 -27.91
CA ARG A 395 1.01 6.48 -26.59
C ARG A 395 1.35 5.24 -25.74
N LEU A 396 1.31 4.04 -26.31
CA LEU A 396 1.61 2.79 -25.62
C LEU A 396 3.08 2.71 -25.21
N ASN A 397 3.99 3.17 -26.07
CA ASN A 397 5.41 3.25 -25.72
C ASN A 397 5.65 4.27 -24.60
N ALA A 398 4.99 5.43 -24.63
CA ALA A 398 5.07 6.42 -23.55
C ALA A 398 4.54 5.86 -22.22
N ASN A 399 3.41 5.14 -22.23
CA ASN A 399 2.86 4.49 -21.04
C ASN A 399 3.79 3.39 -20.49
N LEU A 400 4.41 2.61 -21.37
CA LEU A 400 5.41 1.61 -20.98
C LEU A 400 6.65 2.26 -20.36
N ASP A 401 7.11 3.39 -20.93
CA ASP A 401 8.24 4.14 -20.39
C ASP A 401 7.91 4.76 -19.02
N ILE A 402 6.68 5.23 -18.81
CA ILE A 402 6.18 5.67 -17.48
C ILE A 402 6.25 4.51 -16.48
N ALA A 403 5.65 3.35 -16.82
CA ALA A 403 5.65 2.19 -15.92
C ALA A 403 7.07 1.71 -15.57
N LYS A 404 7.98 1.71 -16.56
CA LYS A 404 9.40 1.39 -16.34
C LYS A 404 10.09 2.43 -15.44
N ALA A 405 9.82 3.71 -15.65
CA ALA A 405 10.40 4.78 -14.83
C ALA A 405 9.90 4.73 -13.38
N GLU A 406 8.62 4.49 -13.17
CA GLU A 406 8.02 4.30 -11.83
C GLU A 406 8.59 3.08 -11.11
N SER A 407 8.83 1.99 -11.84
CA SER A 407 9.48 0.80 -11.28
C SER A 407 10.94 1.08 -10.89
N ASN A 408 11.70 1.74 -11.77
CA ASN A 408 13.05 2.18 -11.46
C ASN A 408 13.10 3.13 -10.26
N LEU A 409 12.12 4.04 -10.13
CA LEU A 409 11.98 4.90 -8.95
C LEU A 409 11.71 4.08 -7.68
N SER A 410 10.84 3.07 -7.76
CA SER A 410 10.55 2.17 -6.64
C SER A 410 11.80 1.39 -6.21
N ILE A 411 12.58 0.89 -7.17
CA ILE A 411 13.86 0.20 -6.93
C ILE A 411 14.88 1.15 -6.29
N ALA A 412 15.00 2.38 -6.79
CA ALA A 412 15.89 3.38 -6.21
C ALA A 412 15.48 3.77 -4.78
N SER A 413 14.19 3.91 -4.50
CA SER A 413 13.66 4.14 -3.15
C SER A 413 13.95 2.97 -2.22
N TYR A 414 13.82 1.72 -2.68
CA TYR A 414 14.22 0.54 -1.91
C TYR A 414 15.72 0.56 -1.58
N ASN A 415 16.58 0.78 -2.58
CA ASN A 415 18.03 0.85 -2.36
C ASN A 415 18.41 1.98 -1.38
N LYS A 416 17.75 3.14 -1.48
CA LYS A 416 17.92 4.24 -0.53
C LYS A 416 17.53 3.83 0.90
N ALA A 417 16.37 3.19 1.05
CA ALA A 417 15.89 2.72 2.36
C ALA A 417 16.87 1.70 2.98
N VAL A 418 17.47 0.81 2.19
CA VAL A 418 18.50 -0.13 2.66
C VAL A 418 19.71 0.62 3.21
N VAL A 419 20.20 1.65 2.50
CA VAL A 419 21.35 2.45 2.95
C VAL A 419 21.02 3.22 4.23
N GLU A 420 19.84 3.84 4.32
CA GLU A 420 19.37 4.52 5.54
C GLU A 420 19.26 3.53 6.70
N ALA A 421 18.78 2.33 6.42
CA ALA A 421 18.62 1.30 7.43
C ALA A 421 19.94 0.85 8.06
N VAL A 422 20.98 0.66 7.24
CA VAL A 422 22.34 0.35 7.70
C VAL A 422 22.90 1.49 8.55
N ASN A 423 22.72 2.74 8.11
CA ASN A 423 23.19 3.91 8.84
C ASN A 423 22.51 4.07 10.20
N ASP A 424 21.21 3.80 10.30
CA ASP A 424 20.49 3.86 11.57
C ASP A 424 21.00 2.83 12.58
N VAL A 425 21.28 1.60 12.13
CA VAL A 425 21.87 0.56 12.98
C VAL A 425 23.25 0.96 13.46
N ALA A 426 24.11 1.45 12.56
CA ALA A 426 25.46 1.91 12.92
C ALA A 426 25.41 3.05 13.95
N ARG A 427 24.50 4.02 13.77
CA ARG A 427 24.30 5.13 14.71
C ARG A 427 23.81 4.63 16.07
N ALA A 428 22.82 3.74 16.09
CA ALA A 428 22.28 3.18 17.32
C ALA A 428 23.34 2.37 18.09
N ALA A 429 24.12 1.53 17.40
CA ALA A 429 25.21 0.76 17.98
C ALA A 429 26.27 1.67 18.62
N SER A 430 26.71 2.71 17.90
CA SER A 430 27.67 3.70 18.42
C SER A 430 27.15 4.45 19.64
N GLN A 431 25.87 4.82 19.66
CA GLN A 431 25.23 5.44 20.83
C GLN A 431 25.21 4.51 22.04
N VAL A 432 24.83 3.24 21.85
CA VAL A 432 24.83 2.23 22.93
C VAL A 432 26.24 2.03 23.48
N GLN A 433 27.25 1.91 22.62
CA GLN A 433 28.64 1.79 23.04
C GLN A 433 29.10 3.01 23.86
N THR A 434 28.82 4.22 23.39
CA THR A 434 29.17 5.47 24.10
C THR A 434 28.48 5.55 25.47
N LEU A 435 27.23 5.11 25.58
CA LEU A 435 26.49 5.07 26.84
C LEU A 435 27.05 4.01 27.81
N ALA A 436 27.52 2.88 27.30
CA ALA A 436 28.20 1.86 28.09
C ALA A 436 29.53 2.38 28.66
N GLU A 437 30.33 3.09 27.85
CA GLU A 437 31.59 3.72 28.28
C GLU A 437 31.38 4.85 29.30
N LYS A 438 30.30 5.64 29.15
CA LYS A 438 29.96 6.74 30.07
C LYS A 438 29.38 6.30 31.41
N LYS A 439 28.99 5.02 31.58
CA LYS A 439 28.67 4.47 32.90
C LYS A 439 29.99 4.06 33.56
N PRO A 440 30.61 4.88 34.44
CA PRO A 440 31.67 4.35 35.28
C PRO A 440 31.12 3.18 36.10
N ALA A 441 31.97 2.23 36.44
CA ALA A 441 31.70 1.16 37.40
C ALA A 441 31.35 1.74 38.79
N SER A 442 30.17 2.34 38.96
CA SER A 442 29.65 2.73 40.26
C SER A 442 29.07 1.47 40.93
N GLY A 443 29.96 0.64 41.47
CA GLY A 443 29.59 -0.61 42.14
C GLY A 443 30.75 -1.53 42.52
N ALA A 444 32.00 -1.05 42.51
CA ALA A 444 33.12 -1.77 43.09
C ALA A 444 33.90 -0.83 44.02
N ASN A 445 33.36 -0.66 45.23
CA ASN A 445 34.09 -0.52 46.50
C ASN A 445 33.10 -0.47 47.65
#